data_AF-A0A9N9ECW4-F1
#
_entry.id   AF-A0A9N9ECW4-F1
#
_cell.length_a   1.000
_cell.length_b   1.000
_cell.length_c   1.000
_cell.angle_alpha   90.00
_cell.angle_beta   90.00
_cell.angle_gamma   90.00
#
_symmetry.space_group_name_H-M   'P 1'
#
loop_
_entity.id
_entity.type
_entity.pdbx_description
1 polymer ?
#
loop_
_entity_poly.entity_id
_entity_poly.type
_entity_poly.pdbx_seq_one_letter_code
_entity_poly.pdbx_strand_id
1 'polypeptide(L)'
;NSDLVGSYKALTKYKNHEEATNLLKRIASQVKPIMKSHSWRVGRLEEFNPTDPRLLGVNVDYGSIIKIRLRRPGNENSFIDFESLVGTMLHELTHIIHGPHDAKFYSLLDKLHSEYYVLLARGYSGDGFFSKPYSLSAGASHNVSYHEARGKMLEAAEKRVGIRGI
;
A
#
# COMPACT_ATOMS: atom_id res chain seq x y z
N ASN A 1 2.61 20.07 -12.58
CA ASN A 1 3.12 18.73 -12.95
C ASN A 1 3.88 18.15 -11.77
N SER A 2 3.21 17.48 -10.82
CA SER A 2 3.84 16.96 -9.59
C SER A 2 3.33 15.55 -9.25
N ASP A 3 3.12 14.73 -10.27
CA ASP A 3 2.78 13.33 -10.07
C ASP A 3 4.05 12.58 -9.60
N LEU A 4 4.04 12.16 -8.34
CA LEU A 4 5.09 11.34 -7.74
C LEU A 4 5.02 9.89 -8.22
N VAL A 5 3.91 9.51 -8.85
CA VAL A 5 3.70 8.22 -9.52
C VAL A 5 3.48 8.47 -11.00
N GLY A 6 4.33 7.91 -11.86
CA GLY A 6 4.32 8.22 -13.30
C GLY A 6 3.16 7.58 -14.08
N SER A 7 2.81 6.32 -13.77
CA SER A 7 1.74 5.59 -14.46
C SER A 7 1.10 4.51 -13.59
N TYR A 8 -0.14 4.14 -13.91
CA TYR A 8 -0.91 3.11 -13.20
C TYR A 8 -1.31 2.00 -14.18
N LYS A 9 -1.22 0.73 -13.76
CA LYS A 9 -1.62 -0.41 -14.60
C LYS A 9 -2.38 -1.46 -13.79
N ALA A 10 -3.67 -1.62 -14.04
CA ALA A 10 -4.46 -2.72 -13.48
C ALA A 10 -4.47 -3.95 -14.40
N LEU A 11 -4.86 -5.11 -13.86
CA LEU A 11 -5.04 -6.33 -14.62
C LEU A 11 -6.36 -6.31 -15.39
N THR A 12 -6.30 -5.98 -16.69
CA THR A 12 -7.46 -5.86 -17.59
C THR A 12 -8.19 -7.18 -17.85
N LYS A 13 -7.60 -8.32 -17.50
CA LYS A 13 -8.24 -9.64 -17.58
C LYS A 13 -9.46 -9.79 -16.66
N TYR A 14 -9.57 -8.96 -15.63
CA TYR A 14 -10.70 -8.98 -14.70
C TYR A 14 -11.74 -7.92 -15.07
N LYS A 15 -13.02 -8.25 -14.90
CA LYS A 15 -14.13 -7.31 -15.18
C LYS A 15 -14.01 -6.03 -14.35
N ASN A 16 -13.55 -6.14 -13.10
CA ASN A 16 -13.45 -5.03 -12.15
C ASN A 16 -12.07 -4.34 -12.21
N HIS A 17 -11.49 -4.17 -13.40
CA HIS A 17 -10.16 -3.55 -13.57
C HIS A 17 -10.18 -2.03 -13.38
N GLU A 18 -11.32 -1.37 -13.64
CA GLU A 18 -11.51 0.05 -13.36
C GLU A 18 -11.46 0.35 -11.86
N GLU A 19 -12.14 -0.47 -11.05
CA GLU A 19 -12.07 -0.39 -9.58
C GLU A 19 -10.65 -0.60 -9.06
N ALA A 20 -9.93 -1.59 -9.62
CA ALA A 20 -8.53 -1.83 -9.31
C ALA A 20 -7.65 -0.61 -9.63
N THR A 21 -7.86 0.03 -10.79
CA THR A 21 -7.14 1.25 -11.18
C THR A 21 -7.43 2.39 -10.20
N ASN A 22 -8.69 2.56 -9.79
CA ASN A 22 -9.08 3.56 -8.79
C ASN A 22 -8.45 3.29 -7.42
N LEU A 23 -8.35 2.02 -7.01
CA LEU A 23 -7.65 1.63 -5.78
C LEU A 23 -6.16 1.99 -5.85
N LEU A 24 -5.47 1.72 -6.95
CA LEU A 24 -4.05 2.09 -7.11
C LEU A 24 -3.86 3.61 -6.99
N LYS A 25 -4.72 4.40 -7.64
CA LYS A 25 -4.69 5.88 -7.54
C LYS A 25 -4.95 6.34 -6.11
N ARG A 26 -5.89 5.70 -5.40
CA ARG A 26 -6.22 6.02 -4.02
C ARG A 26 -5.07 5.70 -3.07
N ILE A 27 -4.41 4.54 -3.23
CA ILE A 27 -3.21 4.18 -2.47
C ILE A 27 -2.09 5.20 -2.71
N ALA A 28 -1.80 5.51 -3.98
CA ALA A 28 -0.78 6.49 -4.34
C ALA A 28 -1.08 7.87 -3.75
N SER A 29 -2.35 8.29 -3.78
CA SER A 29 -2.77 9.54 -3.17
C SER A 29 -2.56 9.56 -1.65
N GLN A 30 -2.77 8.44 -0.97
CA GLN A 30 -2.63 8.36 0.48
C GLN A 30 -1.16 8.46 0.91
N VAL A 31 -0.25 7.84 0.15
CA VAL A 31 1.20 7.85 0.43
C VAL A 31 1.95 9.04 -0.19
N LYS A 32 1.29 9.83 -1.06
CA LYS A 32 1.84 11.04 -1.70
C LYS A 32 2.57 12.00 -0.74
N PRO A 33 2.01 12.40 0.43
CA PRO A 33 2.73 13.27 1.37
C PRO A 33 4.00 12.63 1.93
N ILE A 34 3.99 11.32 2.18
CA ILE A 34 5.16 10.57 2.67
C ILE A 34 6.22 10.55 1.57
N MET A 35 5.85 10.17 0.34
CA MET A 35 6.77 10.19 -0.80
C MET A 35 7.38 11.58 -1.02
N LYS A 36 6.58 12.65 -0.87
CA LYS A 36 7.07 14.03 -0.98
C LYS A 36 8.07 14.38 0.12
N SER A 37 7.78 14.01 1.36
CA SER A 37 8.65 14.25 2.53
C SER A 37 10.02 13.58 2.36
N HIS A 38 10.04 12.36 1.81
CA HIS A 38 11.25 11.58 1.59
C HIS A 38 11.87 11.76 0.19
N SER A 39 11.32 12.66 -0.64
CA SER A 39 11.76 12.90 -2.03
C SER A 39 11.75 11.64 -2.91
N TRP A 40 10.85 10.70 -2.64
CA TRP A 40 10.70 9.47 -3.40
C TRP A 40 9.76 9.63 -4.60
N ARG A 41 10.05 8.87 -5.64
CA ARG A 41 9.26 8.82 -6.88
C ARG A 41 9.06 7.37 -7.29
N VAL A 42 7.89 7.06 -7.81
CA VAL A 42 7.57 5.75 -8.36
C VAL A 42 7.30 5.90 -9.85
N GLY A 43 8.04 5.17 -10.68
CA GLY A 43 7.84 5.24 -12.13
C GLY A 43 6.48 4.69 -12.54
N ARG A 44 6.13 3.52 -12.01
CA ARG A 44 4.87 2.84 -12.30
C ARG A 44 4.35 2.05 -11.12
N LEU A 45 3.04 2.18 -10.87
CA LEU A 45 2.32 1.39 -9.87
C LEU A 45 1.38 0.41 -10.59
N GLU A 46 1.64 -0.89 -10.46
CA GLU A 46 0.90 -1.94 -11.18
C GLU A 46 0.17 -2.90 -10.23
N GLU A 47 -0.95 -3.45 -10.68
CA GLU A 47 -1.58 -4.61 -10.06
C GLU A 47 -0.92 -5.89 -10.57
N PHE A 48 -0.72 -6.84 -9.67
CA PHE A 48 -0.34 -8.21 -10.01
C PHE A 48 -1.12 -9.23 -9.16
N ASN A 49 -1.28 -10.45 -9.68
CA ASN A 49 -1.92 -11.55 -8.96
C ASN A 49 -1.04 -12.80 -9.12
N PRO A 50 0.03 -12.92 -8.31
CA PRO A 50 0.91 -14.08 -8.37
C PRO A 50 0.21 -15.34 -7.84
N THR A 51 0.66 -16.50 -8.31
CA THR A 51 0.19 -17.81 -7.84
C THR A 51 0.51 -18.03 -6.37
N ASP A 52 1.66 -17.52 -5.90
CA ASP A 52 2.00 -17.59 -4.47
C ASP A 52 1.09 -16.62 -3.68
N PRO A 53 0.32 -17.11 -2.69
CA PRO A 53 -0.64 -16.31 -1.94
C PRO A 53 0.03 -15.31 -0.98
N ARG A 54 1.29 -15.50 -0.63
CA ARG A 54 2.04 -14.71 0.36
C ARG A 54 2.70 -13.48 -0.28
N LEU A 55 2.84 -13.46 -1.62
CA LEU A 55 3.31 -12.30 -2.37
C LEU A 55 2.21 -11.24 -2.49
N LEU A 56 2.33 -10.20 -1.67
CA LEU A 56 1.40 -9.07 -1.62
C LEU A 56 1.95 -7.82 -2.34
N GLY A 57 3.27 -7.68 -2.43
CA GLY A 57 3.93 -6.56 -3.08
C GLY A 57 5.31 -6.93 -3.62
N VAL A 58 5.78 -6.19 -4.62
CA VAL A 58 7.17 -6.21 -5.06
C VAL A 58 7.61 -4.84 -5.56
N ASN A 59 8.75 -4.38 -5.07
CA ASN A 59 9.49 -3.25 -5.61
C ASN A 59 10.56 -3.78 -6.59
N VAL A 60 10.54 -3.24 -7.81
CA VAL A 60 11.52 -3.50 -8.85
C VAL A 60 12.32 -2.22 -9.08
N ASP A 61 13.64 -2.35 -9.00
CA ASP A 61 14.61 -1.32 -9.35
C ASP A 61 14.37 -0.01 -8.57
N TYR A 62 14.42 -0.13 -7.24
CA TYR A 62 14.38 0.99 -6.27
C TYR A 62 13.25 2.01 -6.53
N GLY A 63 12.05 1.54 -6.86
CA GLY A 63 10.87 2.38 -7.10
C GLY A 63 10.56 2.63 -8.57
N SER A 64 11.32 2.11 -9.52
CA SER A 64 10.95 2.19 -10.94
C SER A 64 9.58 1.55 -11.19
N ILE A 65 9.34 0.35 -10.64
CA ILE A 65 8.03 -0.31 -10.71
C ILE A 65 7.69 -0.90 -9.34
N ILE A 66 6.54 -0.52 -8.79
CA ILE A 66 5.96 -1.18 -7.62
C ILE A 66 4.73 -1.95 -8.08
N LYS A 67 4.67 -3.23 -7.75
CA LYS A 67 3.49 -4.07 -8.01
C LYS A 67 2.82 -4.42 -6.69
N ILE A 68 1.50 -4.27 -6.62
CA ILE A 68 0.71 -4.57 -5.43
C ILE A 68 -0.42 -5.54 -5.79
N ARG A 69 -0.61 -6.54 -4.94
CA ARG A 69 -1.72 -7.47 -5.03
C ARG A 69 -2.94 -6.78 -4.47
N LEU A 70 -3.91 -6.51 -5.33
CA LEU A 70 -5.17 -5.89 -4.91
C LEU A 70 -6.22 -6.91 -4.51
N ARG A 71 -6.18 -8.11 -5.11
CA ARG A 71 -7.23 -9.15 -4.99
C ARG A 71 -6.85 -10.22 -3.98
N ARG A 72 -7.85 -10.71 -3.24
CA ARG A 72 -7.64 -11.79 -2.26
C ARG A 72 -7.25 -13.10 -2.96
N PRO A 73 -6.30 -13.88 -2.41
CA PRO A 73 -6.01 -15.20 -2.94
C PRO A 73 -7.26 -16.09 -2.86
N GLY A 74 -7.58 -16.79 -3.96
CA GLY A 74 -8.78 -17.64 -4.05
C GLY A 74 -10.08 -16.89 -4.33
N ASN A 75 -10.13 -15.56 -4.26
CA ASN A 75 -11.29 -14.77 -4.65
C ASN A 75 -10.88 -13.52 -5.43
N GLU A 76 -10.86 -13.66 -6.75
CA GLU A 76 -10.41 -12.62 -7.67
C GLU A 76 -11.42 -11.45 -7.82
N ASN A 77 -12.65 -11.62 -7.33
CA ASN A 77 -13.66 -10.57 -7.33
C ASN A 77 -13.62 -9.71 -6.06
N SER A 78 -12.91 -10.14 -5.02
CA SER A 78 -12.83 -9.44 -3.75
C SER A 78 -11.46 -8.78 -3.57
N PHE A 79 -11.46 -7.51 -3.19
CA PHE A 79 -10.24 -6.76 -2.91
C PHE A 79 -9.77 -6.96 -1.46
N ILE A 80 -8.47 -6.79 -1.26
CA ILE A 80 -7.87 -6.70 0.06
C ILE A 80 -8.25 -5.34 0.67
N ASP A 81 -8.40 -5.31 1.98
CA ASP A 81 -8.75 -4.10 2.74
C ASP A 81 -7.76 -2.97 2.47
N PHE A 82 -8.27 -1.75 2.31
CA PHE A 82 -7.48 -0.60 1.87
C PHE A 82 -6.28 -0.31 2.77
N GLU A 83 -6.44 -0.42 4.09
CA GLU A 83 -5.34 -0.23 5.05
C GLU A 83 -4.20 -1.24 4.87
N SER A 84 -4.54 -2.50 4.59
CA SER A 84 -3.57 -3.56 4.30
C SER A 84 -2.82 -3.31 2.99
N LEU A 85 -3.50 -2.73 1.99
CA LEU A 85 -2.89 -2.31 0.73
C LEU A 85 -1.93 -1.13 0.94
N VAL A 86 -2.31 -0.14 1.75
CA VAL A 86 -1.43 0.98 2.12
C VAL A 86 -0.21 0.47 2.87
N GLY A 87 -0.37 -0.45 3.83
CA GLY A 87 0.74 -1.08 4.52
C GLY A 87 1.72 -1.78 3.58
N THR A 88 1.19 -2.48 2.58
CA THR A 88 2.00 -3.10 1.53
C THR A 88 2.74 -2.05 0.70
N MET A 89 2.10 -0.93 0.35
CA MET A 89 2.76 0.18 -0.33
C MET A 89 3.90 0.79 0.51
N LEU A 90 3.70 1.02 1.81
CA LEU A 90 4.74 1.55 2.70
C LEU A 90 5.94 0.60 2.80
N HIS A 91 5.67 -0.70 2.87
CA HIS A 91 6.69 -1.75 2.82
C HIS A 91 7.50 -1.68 1.52
N GLU A 92 6.84 -1.61 0.37
CA GLU A 92 7.54 -1.51 -0.92
C GLU A 92 8.26 -0.17 -1.10
N LEU A 93 7.78 0.93 -0.53
CA LEU A 93 8.52 2.21 -0.51
C LEU A 93 9.80 2.12 0.32
N THR A 94 9.79 1.37 1.43
CA THR A 94 10.99 1.12 2.24
C THR A 94 12.09 0.44 1.40
N HIS A 95 11.70 -0.42 0.45
CA HIS A 95 12.61 -1.07 -0.49
C HIS A 95 13.30 -0.13 -1.49
N ILE A 96 12.93 1.15 -1.57
CA ILE A 96 13.68 2.17 -2.33
C ILE A 96 15.06 2.41 -1.70
N ILE A 97 15.18 2.28 -0.38
CA ILE A 97 16.43 2.56 0.36
C ILE A 97 17.04 1.27 0.94
N HIS A 98 16.21 0.35 1.42
CA HIS A 98 16.65 -0.86 2.10
C HIS A 98 16.14 -2.13 1.39
N GLY A 99 17.04 -2.84 0.73
CA GLY A 99 16.74 -4.14 0.11
C GLY A 99 16.42 -5.24 1.14
N PRO A 100 17.36 -5.58 2.04
CA PRO A 100 17.17 -6.65 3.02
C PRO A 100 16.23 -6.24 4.16
N HIS A 101 15.49 -7.21 4.70
CA HIS A 101 14.59 -7.03 5.87
C HIS A 101 15.38 -7.02 7.19
N ASP A 102 16.34 -6.12 7.31
CA ASP A 102 17.15 -5.94 8.52
C ASP A 102 16.51 -4.94 9.50
N ALA A 103 17.10 -4.76 10.68
CA ALA A 103 16.64 -3.79 11.67
C ALA A 103 16.47 -2.35 11.10
N LYS A 104 17.31 -1.95 10.15
CA LYS A 104 17.19 -0.65 9.45
C LYS A 104 15.94 -0.57 8.59
N PHE A 105 15.59 -1.66 7.91
CA PHE A 105 14.36 -1.75 7.12
C PHE A 105 13.13 -1.58 8.02
N TYR A 106 13.05 -2.34 9.11
CA TYR A 106 11.91 -2.27 10.02
C TYR A 106 11.83 -0.92 10.76
N SER A 107 12.97 -0.31 11.08
CA SER A 107 13.00 1.04 11.68
C SER A 107 12.45 2.10 10.71
N LEU A 108 12.83 2.04 9.42
CA LEU A 108 12.27 2.93 8.42
C LEU A 108 10.78 2.66 8.20
N LEU A 109 10.39 1.39 8.09
CA LEU A 109 8.98 1.00 7.91
C LEU A 109 8.10 1.51 9.07
N ASP A 110 8.53 1.34 10.33
CA ASP A 110 7.81 1.84 11.52
C ASP A 110 7.68 3.37 11.51
N LYS A 111 8.73 4.08 11.06
CA LYS A 111 8.68 5.53 10.83
C LYS A 111 7.64 5.91 9.77
N LEU A 112 7.62 5.21 8.63
CA LEU A 112 6.63 5.48 7.57
C LEU A 112 5.19 5.20 8.02
N HIS A 113 4.98 4.15 8.81
CA HIS A 113 3.69 3.88 9.44
C HIS A 113 3.28 5.00 10.38
N SER A 114 4.20 5.47 11.23
CA SER A 114 3.95 6.59 12.14
C SER A 114 3.55 7.86 11.36
N GLU A 115 4.26 8.19 10.29
CA GLU A 115 3.91 9.32 9.41
C GLU A 115 2.51 9.14 8.79
N TYR A 116 2.17 7.92 8.35
CA TYR A 116 0.84 7.60 7.84
C TYR A 116 -0.27 7.81 8.88
N TYR A 117 -0.09 7.35 10.12
CA TYR A 117 -1.08 7.55 11.18
C TYR A 117 -1.22 9.02 11.58
N VAL A 118 -0.13 9.79 11.59
CA VAL A 118 -0.17 11.23 11.81
C VAL A 118 -1.01 11.92 10.74
N LEU A 119 -0.91 11.48 9.48
CA LEU A 119 -1.74 11.99 8.39
C LEU A 119 -3.21 11.66 8.61
N LEU A 120 -3.54 10.42 8.98
CA LEU A 120 -4.92 10.01 9.29
C LEU A 120 -5.51 10.82 10.46
N ALA A 121 -4.75 11.00 11.54
CA ALA A 121 -5.17 11.79 12.71
C ALA A 121 -5.41 13.26 12.36
N ARG A 122 -4.71 13.79 11.36
CA ARG A 122 -4.94 15.14 10.79
C ARG A 122 -6.11 15.21 9.81
N GLY A 123 -6.84 14.10 9.61
CA GLY A 123 -7.95 14.00 8.68
C GLY A 123 -7.55 13.86 7.21
N TYR A 124 -6.29 13.51 6.92
CA TYR A 124 -5.82 13.31 5.55
C TYR A 124 -6.23 11.94 5.01
N SER A 125 -7.16 11.95 4.07
CA SER A 125 -7.70 10.75 3.41
C SER A 125 -7.41 10.71 1.90
N GLY A 126 -6.36 11.42 1.45
CA GLY A 126 -5.99 11.58 0.04
C GLY A 126 -6.41 12.93 -0.58
N ASP A 127 -6.02 13.14 -1.83
CA ASP A 127 -6.36 14.29 -2.66
C ASP A 127 -7.87 14.31 -2.91
N GLY A 128 -8.47 15.50 -3.00
CA GLY A 128 -9.90 15.81 -2.77
C GLY A 128 -10.96 15.04 -3.60
N PHE A 129 -10.56 14.09 -4.44
CA PHE A 129 -11.41 13.15 -5.13
C PHE A 129 -11.77 11.90 -4.28
N PHE A 130 -10.89 11.47 -3.37
CA PHE A 130 -11.09 10.25 -2.55
C PHE A 130 -11.53 10.52 -1.11
N SER A 131 -11.70 11.79 -0.76
CA SER A 131 -12.13 12.28 0.55
C SER A 131 -13.64 12.19 0.77
N LYS A 132 -14.44 11.72 -0.21
CA LYS A 132 -15.86 11.47 0.02
C LYS A 132 -16.02 10.34 1.03
N PRO A 133 -16.69 10.57 2.17
CA PRO A 133 -17.03 9.48 3.07
C PRO A 133 -17.94 8.53 2.30
N TYR A 134 -17.53 7.28 2.14
CA TYR A 134 -18.50 6.22 1.89
C TYR A 134 -19.49 6.31 3.06
N SER A 135 -20.73 6.71 2.76
CA SER A 135 -21.83 6.70 3.71
C SER A 135 -22.11 5.24 4.06
N LEU A 136 -21.39 4.70 5.04
CA LEU A 136 -21.79 3.50 5.73
C LEU A 136 -22.55 3.95 6.98
N SER A 137 -23.87 3.92 6.82
CA SER A 137 -24.77 3.66 7.93
C SER A 137 -24.23 2.49 8.77
N ALA A 138 -24.36 2.61 10.09
CA ALA A 138 -23.87 1.70 11.15
C ALA A 138 -22.46 1.99 11.72
N GLY A 139 -22.39 2.98 12.63
CA GLY A 139 -22.04 2.70 14.03
C GLY A 139 -20.65 2.12 14.37
N ALA A 140 -19.60 2.38 13.61
CA ALA A 140 -18.24 2.03 14.02
C ALA A 140 -17.33 3.27 13.97
N SER A 141 -17.15 3.90 15.13
CA SER A 141 -16.03 4.82 15.37
C SER A 141 -14.75 4.10 14.98
N HIS A 142 -14.07 4.56 13.92
CA HIS A 142 -12.77 4.07 13.49
C HIS A 142 -11.71 4.52 14.50
N ASN A 143 -11.75 3.92 15.69
CA ASN A 143 -10.75 4.04 16.72
C ASN A 143 -9.97 2.72 16.74
N VAL A 144 -9.33 2.41 15.62
CA VAL A 144 -8.42 1.27 15.55
C VAL A 144 -7.17 1.68 16.31
N SER A 145 -6.99 1.13 17.51
CA SER A 145 -5.84 1.43 18.35
C SER A 145 -4.56 1.15 17.56
N TYR A 146 -3.60 2.08 17.61
CA TYR A 146 -2.27 2.02 16.98
C TYR A 146 -1.64 0.62 17.06
N HIS A 147 -1.84 -0.06 18.19
CA HIS A 147 -1.28 -1.37 18.48
C HIS A 147 -1.90 -2.52 17.67
N GLU A 148 -3.20 -2.48 17.39
CA GLU A 148 -3.91 -3.56 16.65
C GLU A 148 -3.65 -3.47 15.15
N ALA A 149 -3.66 -2.26 14.60
CA ALA A 149 -3.32 -2.05 13.20
C ALA A 149 -1.83 -2.39 12.96
N ARG A 150 -0.95 -1.99 13.89
CA ARG A 150 0.47 -2.37 13.89
C ARG A 150 0.67 -3.88 13.94
N GLY A 151 -0.02 -4.59 14.84
CA GLY A 151 0.07 -6.05 14.97
C GLY A 151 -0.32 -6.79 13.69
N LYS A 152 -1.44 -6.41 13.06
CA LYS A 152 -1.89 -7.01 11.79
C LYS A 152 -0.93 -6.72 10.64
N MET A 153 -0.34 -5.53 10.61
CA MET A 153 0.59 -5.11 9.56
C MET A 153 1.96 -5.79 9.69
N LEU A 154 2.50 -5.90 10.92
CA LEU A 154 3.72 -6.65 11.21
C LEU A 154 3.53 -8.14 10.92
N GLU A 155 2.44 -8.75 11.37
CA GLU A 155 2.17 -10.17 11.08
C GLU A 155 2.08 -10.42 9.56
N ALA A 156 1.43 -9.51 8.82
CA ALA A 156 1.39 -9.58 7.37
C ALA A 156 2.77 -9.40 6.72
N ALA A 157 3.67 -8.61 7.32
CA ALA A 157 5.04 -8.41 6.86
C ALA A 157 5.97 -9.58 7.21
N GLU A 158 5.88 -10.14 8.42
CA GLU A 158 6.69 -11.26 8.91
C GLU A 158 6.39 -12.55 8.15
N LYS A 159 5.11 -12.80 7.80
CA LYS A 159 4.73 -13.91 6.93
C LYS A 159 5.36 -13.85 5.52
N ARG A 160 5.94 -12.70 5.11
CA ARG A 160 6.60 -12.48 3.80
C ARG A 160 8.11 -12.78 3.82
N VAL A 161 8.76 -12.81 4.99
CA VAL A 161 10.22 -12.99 5.13
C VAL A 161 10.68 -14.34 4.55
N GLY A 162 9.82 -15.36 4.58
CA GLY A 162 10.18 -16.73 4.17
C GLY A 162 10.24 -17.04 2.66
N ILE A 163 10.20 -16.05 1.76
CA ILE A 163 10.05 -16.31 0.29
C ILE A 163 11.05 -15.58 -0.58
N ARG A 164 11.62 -14.47 -0.11
CA ARG A 164 12.39 -13.56 -0.97
C ARG A 164 13.89 -13.91 -1.00
N GLY A 165 14.16 -15.20 -1.17
CA GLY A 165 15.48 -15.79 -1.34
C GLY A 165 15.50 -16.69 -2.57
N ILE A 166 15.42 -16.08 -3.75
CA ILE A 166 15.94 -16.60 -5.03
C ILE A 166 16.49 -15.45 -5.86
#